data_AF-A0AAE3RLW7-F1
#
_entry.id   AF-A0AAE3RLW7-F1
#
_cell.length_a   1.000
_cell.length_b   1.000
_cell.length_c   1.000
_cell.angle_alpha   90.00
_cell.angle_beta   90.00
_cell.angle_gamma   90.00
#
_symmetry.space_group_name_H-M   'P 1'
#
loop_
_entity.id
_entity.type
_entity.pdbx_description
1 polymer ?
#
loop_
_entity_poly.entity_id
_entity_poly.type
_entity_poly.pdbx_seq_one_letter_code
_entity_poly.pdbx_strand_id
1 'polypeptide(L)' 'MNINFKSEVFHKLYQLAEKQDTSIPVLVNKLIEKALSEEELNERKRTTISGN' A
#
# COMPACT_ATOMS: atom_id res chain seq x y z
N MET A 1 -14.83 -6.42 1.29
CA MET A 1 -13.95 -6.16 2.44
C MET A 1 -14.40 -4.84 3.06
N ASN A 2 -14.64 -4.78 4.37
CA ASN A 2 -15.01 -3.53 5.04
C ASN A 2 -13.81 -3.04 5.84
N ILE A 3 -13.20 -1.94 5.40
CA ILE A 3 -11.98 -1.39 6.02
C ILE A 3 -12.36 -0.11 6.74
N ASN A 4 -12.11 -0.07 8.04
CA ASN A 4 -12.30 1.13 8.83
C ASN A 4 -11.02 1.98 8.76
N PHE A 5 -11.11 3.11 8.07
CA PHE A 5 -10.04 4.09 8.03
C PHE A 5 -10.18 5.10 9.16
N LYS A 6 -9.05 5.56 9.70
CA LYS A 6 -9.03 6.80 10.48
C LYS A 6 -9.53 7.94 9.59
N SER A 7 -10.29 8.88 10.16
CA SER A 7 -10.89 9.99 9.41
C SER A 7 -9.86 10.79 8.60
N GLU A 8 -8.67 11.03 9.16
CA GLU A 8 -7.58 11.73 8.47
C GLU A 8 -7.06 10.98 7.23
N VAL A 9 -7.02 9.64 7.31
CA VAL A 9 -6.52 8.78 6.23
C VAL A 9 -7.58 8.72 5.13
N PHE A 10 -8.84 8.59 5.51
CA PHE A 10 -9.96 8.63 4.56
C PHE A 10 -10.00 9.94 3.78
N HIS A 11 -9.87 11.09 4.45
CA HIS A 11 -9.85 12.39 3.77
C HIS A 11 -8.71 12.50 2.75
N LYS A 12 -7.51 12.04 3.11
CA LYS A 12 -6.37 12.03 2.17
C LYS A 12 -6.63 11.11 0.97
N LEU A 13 -7.15 9.90 1.20
CA LEU A 13 -7.49 8.96 0.13
C LEU A 13 -8.57 9.53 -0.79
N TYR A 14 -9.59 10.18 -0.23
CA TYR A 14 -10.64 10.83 -1.00
C TYR A 14 -10.10 11.96 -1.88
N GLN A 15 -9.29 12.87 -1.31
CA GLN A 15 -8.67 13.95 -2.08
C GLN A 15 -7.74 13.45 -3.19
N LEU A 16 -7.02 12.35 -2.96
CA LEU A 16 -6.16 11.74 -3.98
C LEU A 16 -6.98 11.06 -5.08
N ALA A 17 -8.10 10.43 -4.72
CA ALA A 17 -9.00 9.78 -5.65
C ALA A 17 -9.59 10.80 -6.64
N GLU A 18 -10.11 11.91 -6.13
CA GLU A 18 -10.60 13.05 -6.93
C GLU A 18 -9.52 13.61 -7.85
N LYS A 19 -8.30 13.85 -7.33
CA LYS A 19 -7.20 14.42 -8.12
C LYS A 19 -6.71 13.53 -9.26
N GLN A 20 -6.82 12.21 -9.10
CA GLN A 20 -6.32 11.23 -10.06
C GLN A 20 -7.43 10.63 -10.94
N ASP A 21 -8.66 11.15 -10.83
CA ASP A 21 -9.84 10.58 -11.47
C ASP A 21 -9.93 9.06 -11.27
N THR A 22 -9.84 8.65 -10.00
CA THR A 22 -9.84 7.24 -9.62
C THR A 22 -10.65 7.03 -8.34
N SER A 23 -10.75 5.79 -7.87
CA SER A 23 -11.52 5.45 -6.66
C SER A 23 -10.60 5.08 -5.50
N ILE A 24 -11.08 5.30 -4.26
CA ILE A 24 -10.37 4.92 -3.04
C ILE A 24 -9.93 3.45 -3.06
N PRO A 25 -10.79 2.46 -3.46
CA PRO A 25 -10.36 1.07 -3.55
C PRO A 25 -9.16 0.84 -4.47
N VAL A 26 -9.06 1.55 -5.60
CA VAL A 26 -7.91 1.45 -6.52
C VAL A 26 -6.63 1.94 -5.85
N LEU A 27 -6.70 3.05 -5.11
CA LEU A 27 -5.56 3.56 -4.36
C LEU A 27 -5.12 2.60 -3.26
N VAL A 28 -6.07 2.01 -2.54
CA VAL A 28 -5.78 1.03 -1.49
C VAL A 28 -5.13 -0.22 -2.06
N ASN A 29 -5.62 -0.75 -3.18
CA ASN A 29 -5.01 -1.92 -3.83
C ASN A 29 -3.56 -1.64 -4.25
N LYS A 30 -3.29 -0.49 -4.86
CA LYS A 30 -1.92 -0.08 -5.23
C LYS A 30 -0.98 -0.01 -4.02
N LEU A 31 -1.47 0.49 -2.88
CA LEU A 31 -0.69 0.55 -1.65
C LEU A 31 -0.38 -0.84 -1.10
N ILE A 32 -1.36 -1.76 -1.15
CA ILE A 32 -1.19 -3.14 -0.71
C ILE A 32 -0.18 -3.86 -1.61
N GLU A 33 -0.32 -3.77 -2.94
CA GLU A 33 0.61 -4.36 -3.91
C GLU A 33 2.04 -3.87 -3.69
N LYS A 34 2.21 -2.57 -3.45
CA LYS A 34 3.52 -1.99 -3.15
C LYS A 34 4.11 -2.53 -1.84
N ALA A 35 3.31 -2.59 -0.77
CA ALA A 35 3.77 -3.10 0.52
C ALA A 35 4.20 -4.57 0.43
N LEU A 36 3.42 -5.42 -0.26
CA LEU A 36 3.75 -6.83 -0.48
C LEU A 36 5.04 -7.00 -1.31
N SER A 37 5.22 -6.17 -2.33
CA SER A 37 6.44 -6.19 -3.16
C SER A 37 7.69 -5.80 -2.36
N GLU A 38 7.56 -4.81 -1.47
CA GLU A 38 8.65 -4.39 -0.58
C GLU A 38 8.97 -5.45 0.47
N GLU A 39 7.97 -6.14 1.02
CA GLU A 39 8.14 -7.25 1.94
C GLU A 39 8.89 -8.42 1.27
N GLU A 40 8.48 -8.80 0.05
CA GLU A 40 9.17 -9.84 -0.72
C GLU A 40 10.63 -9.47 -1.01
N LEU A 41 10.89 -8.21 -1.40
CA LEU A 41 12.24 -7.72 -1.62
C LEU A 41 13.08 -7.77 -0.33
N ASN A 42 12.50 -7.40 0.80
CA ASN A 42 13.19 -7.41 2.09
C ASN A 42 13.51 -8.84 2.55
N GLU A 43 12.62 -9.79 2.31
CA GLU A 43 12.86 -11.21 2.61
C GLU A 43 13.99 -11.79 1.74
N ARG A 44 14.02 -11.45 0.45
CA ARG A 44 15.15 -11.80 -0.44
C ARG A 44 16.47 -11.20 0.06
N LYS A 45 16.48 -9.95 0.52
CA LYS A 45 17.69 -9.34 1.08
C LYS A 45 18.14 -10.03 2.37
N ARG A 46 17.22 -10.39 3.26
CA ARG A 46 17.53 -11.08 4.51
C ARG A 46 18.16 -12.46 4.27
N THR A 47 17.62 -13.23 3.33
CA THR A 47 18.19 -14.53 2.93
C THR A 47 19.57 -14.39 2.28
N THR A 48 19.82 -13.31 1.54
CA THR A 48 21.14 -13.05 0.93
C THR A 48 22.20 -12.64 1.95
N ILE A 49 21.83 -11.95 3.03
CA ILE A 49 22.77 -11.51 4.09
C ILE A 49 23.11 -12.64 5.08
N SER A 50 22.20 -13.60 5.27
CA SER A 50 22.43 -14.75 6.16
C SER A 50 23.20 -15.92 5.52
N GLY A 51 23.50 -15.82 4.22
CA GLY A 51 24.30 -16.82 3.49
C GLY A 51 25.69 -16.30 3.18
N ASN A 52 26.55 -16.15 4.19
CA ASN A 52 28.00 -15.99 4.05
C ASN A 52 28.71 -16.50 5.31
#